data_AF-A0A7K9IC98-F1
#
_entry.id   AF-A0A7K9IC98-F1
#
_cell.length_a   1.000
_cell.length_b   1.000
_cell.length_c   1.000
_cell.angle_alpha   90.00
_cell.angle_beta   90.00
_cell.angle_gamma   90.00
#
_symmetry.space_group_name_H-M   'P 1'
#
loop_
_entity.id
_entity.type
_entity.pdbx_description
1 polymer ?
#
loop_
_entity_poly.entity_id
_entity_poly.type
_entity_poly.pdbx_seq_one_letter_code
_entity_poly.pdbx_strand_id
1 'polypeptide(L)'
;MVQACLECSRVHKGSLPDWAAGADMDKVNKPSPSAKKHVRLQERRGSNVSLMLDMSLLESVEPIQPICTPRDITLKFLRTSSHVLRRDELQQHAQSLTWLQEFMKIPPNFVSPEELEIPGCASKDRYKTILPNPESRVCLRRAGNQEEDSYINANYIMGYAGQPREYIATQGPMLNTVTDFWEMVWQEEAPLIIMITKLQERKEKCVHYWPEKEGTYGPFTIHVQGVSECMEYVVRDLYIQLGGQCHQVKHIFFPSWPDQETPESAKPLLHLMSKVEETLQAAASPGPIVVHCSAGIGRTGCFIAARIGCQQLKDKGEVDILGIVCRLRIDRGGMIQTSEQYQFLYHTLALYASQLLEMGGH
;
A
#
# COMPACT_ATOMS: atom_id res chain seq x y z
N MET A 1 -44.91 -46.13 -9.92
CA MET A 1 -44.97 -47.17 -8.87
C MET A 1 -44.91 -46.46 -7.52
N VAL A 2 -46.05 -46.43 -6.80
CA VAL A 2 -46.23 -46.55 -5.32
C VAL A 2 -45.28 -45.71 -4.44
N GLN A 3 -45.71 -44.61 -3.79
CA GLN A 3 -46.49 -44.49 -2.52
C GLN A 3 -45.75 -45.04 -1.27
N ALA A 4 -45.90 -44.52 -0.04
CA ALA A 4 -46.84 -43.56 0.58
C ALA A 4 -46.06 -42.60 1.54
N CYS A 5 -46.50 -41.42 2.00
CA CYS A 5 -47.82 -40.81 2.30
C CYS A 5 -48.43 -41.17 3.68
N LEU A 6 -48.69 -40.13 4.50
CA LEU A 6 -49.55 -39.98 5.71
C LEU A 6 -49.03 -38.71 6.44
N GLU A 7 -49.68 -37.53 6.55
CA GLU A 7 -51.08 -37.17 6.92
C GLU A 7 -51.54 -37.78 8.26
N CYS A 8 -52.18 -37.10 9.22
CA CYS A 8 -52.47 -35.66 9.45
C CYS A 8 -52.55 -35.42 11.00
N SER A 9 -52.94 -34.31 11.64
CA SER A 9 -54.15 -33.48 11.48
C SER A 9 -54.04 -32.08 12.16
N ARG A 10 -55.15 -31.32 12.18
CA ARG A 10 -55.38 -29.98 12.79
C ARG A 10 -55.91 -30.09 14.25
N VAL A 11 -56.19 -29.00 15.01
CA VAL A 11 -57.41 -28.16 14.94
C VAL A 11 -57.35 -26.89 15.84
N HIS A 12 -57.58 -25.70 15.26
CA HIS A 12 -58.30 -24.46 15.73
C HIS A 12 -58.06 -23.83 17.15
N LYS A 13 -58.45 -22.56 17.48
CA LYS A 13 -59.44 -21.60 16.90
C LYS A 13 -59.26 -20.13 17.37
N GLY A 14 -59.59 -19.15 16.49
CA GLY A 14 -60.06 -17.77 16.81
C GLY A 14 -59.06 -16.73 17.38
N SER A 15 -59.28 -15.41 17.34
CA SER A 15 -60.08 -14.55 16.43
C SER A 15 -59.77 -13.04 16.70
N LEU A 16 -59.87 -12.19 15.67
CA LEU A 16 -59.64 -10.71 15.61
C LEU A 16 -60.73 -9.87 16.37
N PRO A 17 -60.74 -8.50 16.40
CA PRO A 17 -59.83 -7.46 15.82
C PRO A 17 -59.46 -6.24 16.75
N ASP A 18 -58.80 -5.26 16.12
CA ASP A 18 -58.42 -3.86 16.46
C ASP A 18 -59.36 -2.97 17.32
N TRP A 19 -58.81 -1.92 17.99
CA TRP A 19 -58.81 -0.48 17.55
C TRP A 19 -58.59 0.54 18.71
N ALA A 20 -57.81 1.61 18.44
CA ALA A 20 -57.89 3.02 18.92
C ALA A 20 -57.96 3.42 20.42
N ALA A 21 -56.91 4.15 20.83
CA ALA A 21 -56.88 5.56 21.30
C ALA A 21 -57.75 6.10 22.47
N GLY A 22 -57.09 6.94 23.29
CA GLY A 22 -57.66 7.88 24.26
C GLY A 22 -57.75 7.34 25.69
N ALA A 23 -57.58 8.09 26.77
CA ALA A 23 -57.03 9.42 27.05
C ALA A 23 -57.19 9.61 28.58
N ASP A 24 -56.15 10.08 29.25
CA ASP A 24 -56.14 10.88 30.50
C ASP A 24 -56.94 10.44 31.74
N MET A 25 -56.24 10.19 32.87
CA MET A 25 -56.59 10.79 34.18
C MET A 25 -55.50 10.65 35.27
N ASP A 26 -55.31 11.77 35.98
CA ASP A 26 -54.88 11.96 37.38
C ASP A 26 -53.52 11.50 37.93
N LYS A 27 -52.55 12.42 37.79
CA LYS A 27 -51.98 13.22 38.90
C LYS A 27 -51.54 12.58 40.23
N VAL A 28 -50.24 12.78 40.49
CA VAL A 28 -49.62 13.22 41.76
C VAL A 28 -49.35 12.16 42.85
N ASN A 29 -48.08 11.73 42.91
CA ASN A 29 -47.18 12.28 43.94
C ASN A 29 -45.69 12.25 43.55
N LYS A 30 -44.95 13.26 44.04
CA LYS A 30 -43.50 13.52 43.84
C LYS A 30 -42.65 12.70 44.86
N PRO A 31 -41.30 12.59 44.74
CA PRO A 31 -40.39 13.53 44.06
C PRO A 31 -39.31 12.94 43.13
N SER A 32 -38.83 13.81 42.23
CA SER A 32 -37.62 13.69 41.43
C SER A 32 -36.54 14.71 41.91
N PRO A 33 -35.42 14.93 41.21
CA PRO A 33 -34.15 14.29 41.49
C PRO A 33 -33.11 15.24 42.11
N SER A 34 -32.05 14.67 42.72
CA SER A 34 -30.96 15.41 43.34
C SER A 34 -29.98 16.00 42.32
N ALA A 35 -30.36 17.14 41.72
CA ALA A 35 -29.44 17.98 40.95
C ALA A 35 -28.28 18.48 41.84
N LYS A 36 -27.04 18.05 41.54
CA LYS A 36 -25.84 18.52 42.24
C LYS A 36 -25.54 19.97 41.85
N LYS A 37 -25.43 20.84 42.85
CA LYS A 37 -25.26 22.29 42.65
C LYS A 37 -23.87 22.65 42.12
N HIS A 38 -23.82 23.65 41.24
CA HIS A 38 -22.57 24.34 40.88
C HIS A 38 -21.87 24.91 42.12
N VAL A 39 -20.57 24.67 42.23
CA VAL A 39 -19.70 25.34 43.21
C VAL A 39 -19.42 26.75 42.67
N ARG A 40 -19.74 27.78 43.47
CA ARG A 40 -19.38 29.17 43.16
C ARG A 40 -17.87 29.34 43.26
N LEU A 41 -17.25 29.87 42.20
CA LEU A 41 -15.87 30.35 42.25
C LEU A 41 -15.78 31.48 43.29
N GLN A 42 -15.02 31.25 44.36
CA GLN A 42 -14.70 32.29 45.33
C GLN A 42 -13.81 33.35 44.69
N GLU A 43 -14.09 34.61 45.01
CA GLU A 43 -13.27 35.77 44.66
C GLU A 43 -11.85 35.60 45.24
N ARG A 44 -10.90 35.23 44.37
CA ARG A 44 -9.48 35.38 44.69
C ARG A 44 -9.05 36.77 44.25
N ARG A 45 -8.59 37.59 45.21
CA ARG A 45 -7.97 38.89 44.94
C ARG A 45 -6.85 38.70 43.92
N GLY A 46 -7.04 39.18 42.69
CA GLY A 46 -5.99 39.28 41.71
C GLY A 46 -4.91 40.23 42.22
N SER A 47 -3.67 39.78 42.26
CA SER A 47 -2.54 40.71 42.40
C SER A 47 -2.41 41.45 41.06
N ASN A 48 -2.56 42.78 41.07
CA ASN A 48 -2.40 43.62 39.88
C ASN A 48 -0.91 43.77 39.47
N VAL A 49 -0.16 42.68 39.47
CA VAL A 49 1.19 42.63 38.93
C VAL A 49 1.06 42.37 37.44
N SER A 50 1.22 43.44 36.65
CA SER A 50 1.44 43.26 35.21
C SER A 50 2.80 42.60 35.03
N LEU A 51 2.80 41.35 34.57
CA LEU A 51 4.01 40.63 34.18
C LEU A 51 4.48 41.15 32.83
N MET A 52 5.13 42.31 32.83
CA MET A 52 5.90 42.76 31.68
C MET A 52 7.12 41.85 31.52
N LEU A 53 7.14 41.05 30.47
CA LEU A 53 8.32 40.31 30.03
C LEU A 53 9.34 41.32 29.52
N ASP A 54 10.45 41.46 30.24
CA ASP A 54 11.57 42.28 29.81
C ASP A 54 12.30 41.61 28.65
N MET A 55 12.11 42.15 27.44
CA MET A 55 12.70 41.63 26.21
C MET A 55 14.13 42.12 25.97
N SER A 56 14.71 42.96 26.85
CA SER A 56 16.08 43.47 26.70
C SER A 56 17.18 42.39 26.73
N LEU A 57 16.86 41.19 27.23
CA LEU A 57 17.78 40.04 27.27
C LEU A 57 17.72 39.13 26.03
N LEU A 58 16.85 39.42 25.05
CA LEU A 58 16.76 38.62 23.81
C LEU A 58 17.94 38.81 22.86
N GLU A 59 18.71 39.89 23.00
CA GLU A 59 19.90 40.17 22.18
C GLU A 59 21.09 39.23 22.49
N SER A 60 21.02 38.47 23.59
CA SER A 60 22.06 37.50 24.00
C SER A 60 21.58 36.05 24.08
N VAL A 61 20.49 35.69 23.41
CA VAL A 61 20.02 34.30 23.34
C VAL A 61 20.75 33.59 22.20
N GLU A 62 21.49 32.53 22.51
CA GLU A 62 22.08 31.67 21.47
C GLU A 62 20.99 31.20 20.50
N PRO A 63 21.22 31.21 19.18
CA PRO A 63 20.23 30.77 18.22
C PRO A 63 19.83 29.34 18.54
N ILE A 64 18.53 29.11 18.73
CA ILE A 64 17.96 27.80 19.07
C ILE A 64 18.50 26.77 18.07
N GLN A 65 19.39 25.89 18.54
CA GLN A 65 19.91 24.83 17.70
C GLN A 65 18.72 24.00 17.19
N PRO A 66 18.64 23.70 15.88
CA PRO A 66 17.52 22.94 15.34
C PRO A 66 17.46 21.58 16.02
N ILE A 67 16.46 21.39 16.88
CA ILE A 67 16.22 20.15 17.60
C ILE A 67 15.84 19.09 16.56
N CYS A 68 16.80 18.26 16.18
CA CYS A 68 16.60 17.20 15.19
C CYS A 68 15.61 16.17 15.75
N THR A 69 14.42 16.07 15.17
CA THR A 69 13.39 15.13 15.63
C THR A 69 13.79 13.68 15.28
N PRO A 70 13.20 12.66 15.92
CA PRO A 70 13.40 11.26 15.51
C PRO A 70 13.03 10.99 14.03
N ARG A 71 12.07 11.74 13.48
CA ARG A 71 11.71 11.73 12.05
C ARG A 71 12.83 12.33 11.20
N ASP A 72 13.42 13.45 11.61
CA ASP A 72 14.55 14.07 10.90
C ASP A 72 15.79 13.16 10.88
N ILE A 73 16.11 12.48 12.00
CA ILE A 73 17.20 11.51 12.06
C ILE A 73 16.94 10.34 11.10
N THR A 74 15.71 9.82 11.09
CA THR A 74 15.25 8.76 10.19
C THR A 74 15.39 9.17 8.72
N LEU A 75 14.83 10.33 8.35
CA LEU A 75 14.88 10.86 6.99
C LEU A 75 16.32 11.22 6.57
N LYS A 76 17.15 11.73 7.48
CA LYS A 76 18.57 11.98 7.22
C LYS A 76 19.29 10.69 6.87
N PHE A 77 19.15 9.64 7.68
CA PHE A 77 19.73 8.32 7.38
C PHE A 77 19.29 7.84 6.00
N LEU A 78 17.98 7.79 5.72
CA LEU A 78 17.46 7.28 4.46
C LEU A 78 17.86 8.12 3.23
N ARG A 79 18.16 9.41 3.41
CA ARG A 79 18.63 10.30 2.33
C ARG A 79 20.13 10.22 2.07
N THR A 80 20.94 9.77 3.05
CA THR A 80 22.41 9.76 2.95
C THR A 80 23.06 8.39 2.94
N SER A 81 22.36 7.34 3.39
CA SER A 81 22.88 5.98 3.42
C SER A 81 23.02 5.40 2.01
N SER A 82 24.21 4.89 1.71
CA SER A 82 24.62 4.34 0.42
C SER A 82 25.70 3.30 0.63
N HIS A 83 25.66 2.22 -0.13
CA HIS A 83 26.67 1.17 -0.19
C HIS A 83 26.77 0.65 -1.63
N VAL A 84 27.55 1.36 -2.44
CA VAL A 84 27.81 1.00 -3.84
C VAL A 84 28.71 -0.25 -3.88
N LEU A 85 28.27 -1.28 -4.61
CA LEU A 85 28.98 -2.53 -4.83
C LEU A 85 29.18 -2.77 -6.33
N ARG A 86 30.42 -3.08 -6.73
CA ARG A 86 30.75 -3.56 -8.07
C ARG A 86 30.32 -5.02 -8.23
N ARG A 87 30.26 -5.51 -9.48
CA ARG A 87 29.83 -6.90 -9.80
C ARG A 87 30.57 -7.97 -8.98
N ASP A 88 31.89 -7.86 -8.85
CA ASP A 88 32.72 -8.83 -8.12
C ASP A 88 32.47 -8.78 -6.59
N GLU A 89 32.31 -7.57 -6.06
CA GLU A 89 32.03 -7.32 -4.64
C GLU A 89 30.63 -7.81 -4.26
N LEU A 90 29.65 -7.62 -5.16
CA LEU A 90 28.27 -8.06 -4.98
C LEU A 90 28.15 -9.58 -4.81
N GLN A 91 28.92 -10.38 -5.57
CA GLN A 91 28.93 -11.84 -5.43
C GLN A 91 29.48 -12.27 -4.07
N GLN A 92 30.59 -11.65 -3.61
CA GLN A 92 31.17 -11.93 -2.29
C GLN A 92 30.23 -11.47 -1.16
N HIS A 93 29.64 -10.29 -1.29
CA HIS A 93 28.75 -9.71 -0.29
C HIS A 93 27.45 -10.50 -0.14
N ALA A 94 26.90 -11.06 -1.23
CA ALA A 94 25.72 -11.93 -1.18
C ALA A 94 25.96 -13.23 -0.37
N GLN A 95 27.20 -13.76 -0.37
CA GLN A 95 27.60 -14.94 0.38
C GLN A 95 27.98 -14.65 1.85
N SER A 96 28.32 -13.39 2.14
CA SER A 96 28.66 -12.93 3.50
C SER A 96 27.43 -12.80 4.41
N LEU A 97 27.62 -12.37 5.67
CA LEU A 97 26.54 -11.97 6.58
C LEU A 97 26.50 -10.46 6.87
N THR A 98 27.28 -9.64 6.17
CA THR A 98 27.36 -8.18 6.44
C THR A 98 26.05 -7.46 6.10
N TRP A 99 25.31 -7.94 5.09
CA TRP A 99 24.00 -7.41 4.70
C TRP A 99 22.96 -7.47 5.83
N LEU A 100 23.10 -8.39 6.79
CA LEU A 100 22.17 -8.50 7.92
C LEU A 100 22.33 -7.31 8.88
N GLN A 101 23.59 -6.95 9.18
CA GLN A 101 23.93 -5.80 10.01
C GLN A 101 23.61 -4.47 9.33
N GLU A 102 23.56 -4.45 8.01
CA GLU A 102 23.08 -3.33 7.23
C GLU A 102 21.57 -3.20 7.30
N PHE A 103 20.82 -4.27 6.98
CA PHE A 103 19.35 -4.28 7.01
C PHE A 103 18.78 -3.87 8.36
N MET A 104 19.37 -4.36 9.46
CA MET A 104 18.96 -4.01 10.83
C MET A 104 19.09 -2.51 11.16
N LYS A 105 19.93 -1.76 10.44
CA LYS A 105 20.12 -0.32 10.64
C LYS A 105 19.17 0.54 9.81
N ILE A 106 18.55 -0.02 8.77
CA ILE A 106 17.63 0.72 7.91
C ILE A 106 16.34 0.97 8.72
N PRO A 107 15.97 2.23 9.03
CA PRO A 107 14.72 2.51 9.73
C PRO A 107 13.54 2.17 8.82
N PRO A 108 12.38 1.77 9.38
CA PRO A 108 11.25 1.34 8.57
C PRO A 108 10.46 2.51 7.95
N ASN A 109 10.49 3.71 8.54
CA ASN A 109 9.72 4.89 8.11
C ASN A 109 8.20 4.65 8.02
N PHE A 110 7.65 3.84 8.92
CA PHE A 110 6.20 3.70 9.07
C PHE A 110 5.57 4.99 9.58
N VAL A 111 4.39 5.30 9.05
CA VAL A 111 3.54 6.44 9.44
C VAL A 111 2.52 5.98 10.48
N SER A 112 2.26 6.82 11.49
CA SER A 112 1.26 6.53 12.51
C SER A 112 -0.14 6.98 12.07
N PRO A 113 -1.23 6.40 12.61
CA PRO A 113 -2.59 6.83 12.28
C PRO A 113 -2.85 8.32 12.54
N GLU A 114 -2.18 8.89 13.53
CA GLU A 114 -2.26 10.30 13.92
C GLU A 114 -1.62 11.24 12.88
N GLU A 115 -0.62 10.77 12.13
CA GLU A 115 0.04 11.56 11.07
C GLU A 115 -0.74 11.57 9.75
N LEU A 116 -1.66 10.62 9.55
CA LEU A 116 -2.39 10.49 8.29
C LEU A 116 -3.66 11.37 8.25
N GLU A 117 -4.30 11.61 9.40
CA GLU A 117 -5.47 12.50 9.59
C GLU A 117 -6.67 12.33 8.63
N ILE A 118 -6.79 11.21 7.89
CA ILE A 118 -7.91 10.95 6.96
C ILE A 118 -9.04 10.17 7.67
N PRO A 119 -10.24 10.77 7.87
CA PRO A 119 -11.36 10.08 8.50
C PRO A 119 -11.77 8.81 7.76
N GLY A 120 -11.97 7.72 8.50
CA GLY A 120 -12.48 6.45 7.95
C GLY A 120 -11.48 5.63 7.12
N CYS A 121 -10.24 6.10 6.90
CA CYS A 121 -9.22 5.41 6.09
C CYS A 121 -8.97 3.96 6.54
N ALA A 122 -9.02 3.72 7.86
CA ALA A 122 -8.81 2.42 8.48
C ALA A 122 -9.78 1.31 8.02
N SER A 123 -10.91 1.66 7.40
CA SER A 123 -11.83 0.69 6.77
C SER A 123 -11.34 0.20 5.41
N LYS A 124 -10.46 0.96 4.76
CA LYS A 124 -9.81 0.66 3.47
C LYS A 124 -8.37 0.14 3.65
N ASP A 125 -7.89 -0.01 4.88
CA ASP A 125 -6.55 -0.55 5.19
C ASP A 125 -6.62 -2.05 5.55
N ARG A 126 -5.94 -2.91 4.76
CA ARG A 126 -5.84 -4.35 5.06
C ARG A 126 -5.03 -4.62 6.33
N TYR A 127 -4.11 -3.71 6.66
CA TYR A 127 -3.25 -3.79 7.85
C TYR A 127 -3.16 -2.41 8.52
N LYS A 128 -3.70 -2.30 9.75
CA LYS A 128 -3.82 -1.03 10.50
C LYS A 128 -2.49 -0.28 10.76
N THR A 129 -1.35 -0.97 10.63
CA THR A 129 -0.01 -0.43 10.90
C THR A 129 0.83 -0.26 9.62
N ILE A 130 0.23 -0.45 8.44
CA ILE A 130 0.90 -0.31 7.14
C ILE A 130 0.10 0.73 6.36
N LEU A 131 0.40 2.00 6.63
CA LEU A 131 -0.28 3.17 6.09
C LEU A 131 0.57 3.82 4.99
N PRO A 132 -0.04 4.50 4.01
CA PRO A 132 0.70 5.22 2.98
C PRO A 132 1.33 6.49 3.56
N ASN A 133 2.59 6.76 3.20
CA ASN A 133 3.25 8.02 3.57
C ASN A 133 2.51 9.23 2.96
N PRO A 134 2.12 10.25 3.76
CA PRO A 134 1.35 11.39 3.26
C PRO A 134 2.02 12.15 2.10
N GLU A 135 3.35 12.22 2.09
CA GLU A 135 4.13 12.98 1.12
C GLU A 135 4.12 12.37 -0.30
N SER A 136 3.79 11.09 -0.42
CA SER A 136 3.83 10.30 -1.66
C SER A 136 2.54 9.52 -1.93
N ARG A 137 1.50 9.67 -1.11
CA ARG A 137 0.25 8.92 -1.24
C ARG A 137 -0.44 9.20 -2.57
N VAL A 138 -1.15 8.21 -3.11
CA VAL A 138 -2.05 8.43 -4.25
C VAL A 138 -3.38 8.98 -3.72
N CYS A 139 -3.85 10.09 -4.32
CA CYS A 139 -5.17 10.68 -4.02
C CYS A 139 -6.13 10.34 -5.16
N LEU A 140 -7.29 9.77 -4.86
CA LEU A 140 -8.32 9.48 -5.87
C LEU A 140 -9.22 10.71 -6.07
N ARG A 141 -9.20 11.25 -7.28
CA ARG A 141 -9.99 12.41 -7.71
C ARG A 141 -11.29 11.91 -8.34
N ARG A 142 -12.33 11.77 -7.52
CA ARG A 142 -13.65 11.35 -8.00
C ARG A 142 -14.14 12.25 -9.12
N ALA A 143 -14.55 11.64 -10.23
CA ALA A 143 -15.11 12.34 -11.37
C ALA A 143 -16.46 13.00 -11.00
N GLY A 144 -16.41 14.26 -10.56
CA GLY A 144 -17.58 15.12 -10.34
C GLY A 144 -17.62 15.90 -9.02
N ASN A 145 -16.98 15.42 -7.95
CA ASN A 145 -16.97 16.08 -6.64
C ASN A 145 -15.54 16.47 -6.23
N GLN A 146 -15.26 17.77 -6.20
CA GLN A 146 -13.95 18.32 -5.83
C GLN A 146 -13.71 18.44 -4.31
N GLU A 147 -14.71 18.16 -3.47
CA GLU A 147 -14.67 18.45 -2.03
C GLU A 147 -14.23 17.27 -1.14
N GLU A 148 -14.13 16.05 -1.67
CA GLU A 148 -13.62 14.87 -0.93
C GLU A 148 -12.69 14.01 -1.81
N ASP A 149 -11.37 14.19 -1.64
CA ASP A 149 -10.34 13.25 -2.12
C ASP A 149 -10.62 11.85 -1.53
N SER A 150 -10.86 10.85 -2.39
CA SER A 150 -11.07 9.48 -1.91
C SER A 150 -9.73 8.81 -1.56
N TYR A 151 -9.72 8.08 -0.45
CA TYR A 151 -8.54 7.39 0.06
C TYR A 151 -8.31 6.04 -0.60
N ILE A 152 -7.05 5.73 -0.91
CA ILE A 152 -6.53 4.40 -1.20
C ILE A 152 -5.17 4.22 -0.52
N ASN A 153 -4.88 3.00 -0.02
CA ASN A 153 -3.60 2.68 0.58
C ASN A 153 -2.55 2.36 -0.50
N ALA A 154 -2.05 3.42 -1.15
CA ALA A 154 -1.06 3.36 -2.21
C ALA A 154 -0.11 4.56 -2.17
N ASN A 155 1.12 4.37 -2.63
CA ASN A 155 2.13 5.43 -2.78
C ASN A 155 2.75 5.40 -4.17
N TYR A 156 3.03 6.57 -4.73
CA TYR A 156 3.98 6.70 -5.82
C TYR A 156 5.39 6.35 -5.33
N ILE A 157 6.13 5.61 -6.15
CA ILE A 157 7.51 5.20 -5.87
C ILE A 157 8.42 5.76 -6.96
N MET A 158 9.58 6.26 -6.54
CA MET A 158 10.63 6.77 -7.41
C MET A 158 11.36 5.62 -8.12
N GLY A 159 11.60 5.83 -9.40
CA GLY A 159 12.27 4.91 -10.30
C GLY A 159 13.79 4.98 -10.25
N TYR A 160 14.40 4.20 -11.15
CA TYR A 160 15.84 4.31 -11.38
C TYR A 160 16.22 5.72 -11.86
N ALA A 161 17.45 6.15 -11.56
CA ALA A 161 17.96 7.50 -11.83
C ALA A 161 17.08 8.67 -11.32
N GLY A 162 16.16 8.40 -10.38
CA GLY A 162 15.25 9.41 -9.83
C GLY A 162 14.00 9.66 -10.65
N GLN A 163 13.64 8.78 -11.60
CA GLN A 163 12.42 8.93 -12.42
C GLN A 163 11.18 9.06 -11.52
N PRO A 164 10.46 10.19 -11.54
CA PRO A 164 9.34 10.41 -10.64
C PRO A 164 8.14 9.53 -11.04
N ARG A 165 7.55 8.84 -10.06
CA ARG A 165 6.32 8.04 -10.25
C ARG A 165 6.45 6.92 -11.31
N GLU A 166 7.60 6.25 -11.40
CA GLU A 166 7.75 5.07 -12.27
C GLU A 166 6.85 3.90 -11.82
N TYR A 167 6.51 3.84 -10.52
CA TYR A 167 5.62 2.81 -9.96
C TYR A 167 4.60 3.40 -9.00
N ILE A 168 3.54 2.63 -8.75
CA ILE A 168 2.69 2.74 -7.57
C ILE A 168 2.80 1.44 -6.77
N ALA A 169 3.19 1.54 -5.50
CA ALA A 169 3.12 0.43 -4.55
C ALA A 169 1.80 0.50 -3.78
N THR A 170 0.99 -0.56 -3.85
CA THR A 170 -0.33 -0.63 -3.21
C THR A 170 -0.56 -1.99 -2.52
N GLN A 171 -1.49 -2.03 -1.57
CA GLN A 171 -1.94 -3.28 -0.95
C GLN A 171 -2.73 -4.15 -1.93
N GLY A 172 -2.89 -5.44 -1.60
CA GLY A 172 -3.80 -6.32 -2.34
C GLY A 172 -5.25 -5.92 -2.09
N PRO A 173 -6.04 -5.61 -3.14
CA PRO A 173 -7.41 -5.14 -2.97
C PRO A 173 -8.24 -5.96 -1.99
N MET A 174 -9.02 -5.26 -1.18
CA MET A 174 -10.12 -5.79 -0.37
C MET A 174 -11.45 -5.56 -1.09
N LEU A 175 -12.49 -6.31 -0.73
CA LEU A 175 -13.83 -6.25 -1.36
C LEU A 175 -14.38 -4.81 -1.48
N ASN A 176 -14.22 -3.99 -0.43
CA ASN A 176 -14.68 -2.60 -0.37
C ASN A 176 -13.72 -1.58 -1.04
N THR A 177 -12.63 -2.03 -1.64
CA THR A 177 -11.59 -1.19 -2.28
C THR A 177 -11.32 -1.58 -3.74
N VAL A 178 -12.05 -2.55 -4.31
CA VAL A 178 -11.86 -2.96 -5.72
C VAL A 178 -12.17 -1.80 -6.67
N THR A 179 -13.23 -1.03 -6.42
CA THR A 179 -13.56 0.16 -7.21
C THR A 179 -12.49 1.25 -7.07
N ASP A 180 -12.00 1.50 -5.85
CA ASP A 180 -10.90 2.46 -5.61
C ASP A 180 -9.62 2.05 -6.38
N PHE A 181 -9.33 0.74 -6.46
CA PHE A 181 -8.19 0.22 -7.20
C PHE A 181 -8.33 0.44 -8.72
N TRP A 182 -9.51 0.20 -9.30
CA TRP A 182 -9.74 0.48 -10.72
C TRP A 182 -9.82 1.99 -11.02
N GLU A 183 -10.30 2.81 -10.09
CA GLU A 183 -10.23 4.27 -10.16
C GLU A 183 -8.78 4.75 -10.20
N MET A 184 -7.90 4.17 -9.37
CA MET A 184 -6.46 4.43 -9.39
C MET A 184 -5.81 4.06 -10.73
N VAL A 185 -6.07 2.84 -11.23
CA VAL A 185 -5.53 2.34 -12.52
C VAL A 185 -5.98 3.23 -13.68
N TRP A 186 -7.24 3.68 -13.67
CA TRP A 186 -7.77 4.61 -14.67
C TRP A 186 -7.14 6.00 -14.58
N GLN A 187 -7.16 6.62 -13.40
CA GLN A 187 -6.68 7.99 -13.16
C GLN A 187 -5.21 8.17 -13.55
N GLU A 188 -4.39 7.17 -13.26
CA GLU A 188 -2.95 7.21 -13.49
C GLU A 188 -2.57 6.60 -14.86
N GLU A 189 -3.54 6.27 -15.71
CA GLU A 189 -3.34 5.68 -17.05
C GLU A 189 -2.40 4.46 -17.05
N ALA A 190 -2.43 3.67 -15.97
CA ALA A 190 -1.42 2.67 -15.65
C ALA A 190 -1.36 1.55 -16.71
N PRO A 191 -0.26 1.40 -17.47
CA PRO A 191 -0.17 0.40 -18.55
C PRO A 191 -0.06 -1.04 -18.05
N LEU A 192 0.38 -1.23 -16.82
CA LEU A 192 0.84 -2.51 -16.30
C LEU A 192 0.55 -2.68 -14.80
N ILE A 193 -0.08 -3.80 -14.45
CA ILE A 193 -0.31 -4.25 -13.08
C ILE A 193 0.51 -5.53 -12.82
N ILE A 194 1.34 -5.53 -11.78
CA ILE A 194 2.13 -6.66 -11.31
C ILE A 194 1.59 -7.15 -9.96
N MET A 195 1.03 -8.36 -9.97
CA MET A 195 0.44 -9.02 -8.80
C MET A 195 1.35 -10.12 -8.27
N ILE A 196 1.94 -9.90 -7.09
CA ILE A 196 2.96 -10.78 -6.48
C ILE A 196 2.39 -11.41 -5.19
N THR A 197 1.19 -11.98 -5.26
CA THR A 197 0.57 -12.76 -4.18
C THR A 197 -0.49 -13.69 -4.73
N LYS A 198 -0.65 -14.87 -4.14
CA LYS A 198 -1.89 -15.65 -4.30
C LYS A 198 -3.05 -14.91 -3.63
N LEU A 199 -4.29 -15.19 -4.04
CA LEU A 199 -5.49 -14.63 -3.42
C LEU A 199 -5.61 -15.05 -1.94
N GLN A 200 -5.35 -16.33 -1.70
CA GLN A 200 -5.37 -16.95 -0.38
C GLN A 200 -4.13 -17.81 -0.18
N GLU A 201 -3.61 -17.77 1.04
CA GLU A 201 -2.56 -18.64 1.54
C GLU A 201 -3.08 -19.25 2.85
N ARG A 202 -2.39 -19.06 4.00
CA ARG A 202 -2.96 -19.38 5.33
C ARG A 202 -4.14 -18.48 5.73
N LYS A 203 -4.25 -17.30 5.10
CA LYS A 203 -5.32 -16.30 5.26
C LYS A 203 -5.57 -15.67 3.89
N GLU A 204 -6.67 -14.93 3.73
CA GLU A 204 -6.86 -14.05 2.56
C GLU A 204 -5.71 -13.02 2.50
N LYS A 205 -5.17 -12.83 1.29
CA LYS A 205 -4.11 -11.86 0.97
C LYS A 205 -4.59 -10.81 -0.04
N CYS A 206 -5.50 -11.18 -0.93
CA CYS A 206 -6.06 -10.33 -1.97
C CYS A 206 -7.41 -10.92 -2.43
N VAL A 207 -8.41 -10.08 -2.70
CA VAL A 207 -9.64 -10.56 -3.38
C VAL A 207 -9.41 -10.69 -4.89
N HIS A 208 -10.25 -11.47 -5.57
CA HIS A 208 -10.23 -11.55 -7.04
C HIS A 208 -10.88 -10.28 -7.61
N TYR A 209 -10.06 -9.34 -8.10
CA TYR A 209 -10.49 -7.99 -8.47
C TYR A 209 -10.65 -7.77 -9.98
N TRP A 210 -10.35 -8.78 -10.81
CA TRP A 210 -10.56 -8.78 -12.26
C TRP A 210 -11.69 -9.76 -12.64
N PRO A 211 -12.30 -9.65 -13.84
CA PRO A 211 -13.33 -10.61 -14.27
C PRO A 211 -12.73 -11.79 -15.03
N GLU A 212 -13.52 -12.84 -15.28
CA GLU A 212 -13.10 -13.95 -16.17
C GLU A 212 -13.14 -13.55 -17.65
N LYS A 213 -14.11 -12.72 -18.03
CA LYS A 213 -14.29 -12.19 -19.39
C LYS A 213 -14.69 -10.72 -19.39
N GLU A 214 -15.73 -10.37 -18.64
CA GLU A 214 -16.25 -9.01 -18.53
C GLU A 214 -16.80 -8.80 -17.11
N GLY A 215 -16.63 -7.59 -16.55
CA GLY A 215 -17.19 -7.24 -15.25
C GLY A 215 -17.13 -5.74 -14.96
N THR A 216 -18.13 -5.24 -14.24
CA THR A 216 -18.26 -3.82 -13.88
C THR A 216 -17.88 -3.59 -12.42
N TYR A 217 -17.02 -2.60 -12.17
CA TYR A 217 -16.56 -2.21 -10.84
C TYR A 217 -16.78 -0.71 -10.66
N GLY A 218 -17.88 -0.34 -10.01
CA GLY A 218 -18.33 1.05 -9.97
C GLY A 218 -18.67 1.55 -11.38
N PRO A 219 -18.05 2.66 -11.86
CA PRO A 219 -18.31 3.17 -13.21
C PRO A 219 -17.43 2.52 -14.30
N PHE A 220 -16.49 1.64 -13.94
CA PHE A 220 -15.53 1.03 -14.85
C PHE A 220 -16.03 -0.34 -15.35
N THR A 221 -15.97 -0.59 -16.65
CA THR A 221 -16.13 -1.94 -17.22
C THR A 221 -14.78 -2.50 -17.63
N ILE A 222 -14.44 -3.68 -17.14
CA ILE A 222 -13.17 -4.36 -17.42
C ILE A 222 -13.46 -5.55 -18.33
N HIS A 223 -12.72 -5.66 -19.43
CA HIS A 223 -12.77 -6.78 -20.38
C HIS A 223 -11.44 -7.53 -20.39
N VAL A 224 -11.48 -8.87 -20.44
CA VAL A 224 -10.32 -9.73 -20.68
C VAL A 224 -10.32 -10.13 -22.15
N GLN A 225 -9.35 -9.66 -22.92
CA GLN A 225 -9.20 -10.01 -24.34
C GLN A 225 -8.37 -11.28 -24.56
N GLY A 226 -7.42 -11.55 -23.67
CA GLY A 226 -6.54 -12.71 -23.77
C GLY A 226 -5.91 -13.07 -22.43
N VAL A 227 -5.59 -14.36 -22.28
CA VAL A 227 -4.82 -14.90 -21.16
C VAL A 227 -3.70 -15.77 -21.76
N SER A 228 -2.47 -15.54 -21.30
CA SER A 228 -1.29 -16.33 -21.67
C SER A 228 -0.66 -16.89 -20.39
N GLU A 229 -0.59 -18.21 -20.29
CA GLU A 229 0.00 -18.89 -19.15
C GLU A 229 1.46 -19.27 -19.47
N CYS A 230 2.38 -18.78 -18.64
CA CYS A 230 3.77 -19.23 -18.61
C CYS A 230 3.99 -20.09 -17.36
N MET A 231 5.09 -20.84 -17.30
CA MET A 231 5.40 -21.71 -16.14
C MET A 231 5.47 -20.94 -14.81
N GLU A 232 5.81 -19.65 -14.86
CA GLU A 232 6.18 -18.83 -13.71
C GLU A 232 5.15 -17.74 -13.39
N TYR A 233 4.35 -17.32 -14.37
CA TYR A 233 3.38 -16.23 -14.28
C TYR A 233 2.27 -16.36 -15.33
N VAL A 234 1.14 -15.71 -15.07
CA VAL A 234 0.01 -15.59 -15.99
C VAL A 234 -0.14 -14.14 -16.43
N VAL A 235 -0.17 -13.90 -17.74
CA VAL A 235 -0.41 -12.58 -18.34
C VAL A 235 -1.86 -12.49 -18.80
N ARG A 236 -2.54 -11.38 -18.51
CA ARG A 236 -3.85 -11.04 -19.07
C ARG A 236 -3.77 -9.72 -19.81
N ASP A 237 -4.42 -9.68 -20.97
CA ASP A 237 -4.65 -8.45 -21.73
C ASP A 237 -6.02 -7.90 -21.34
N LEU A 238 -6.02 -6.83 -20.54
CA LEU A 238 -7.23 -6.19 -20.04
C LEU A 238 -7.50 -4.89 -20.80
N TYR A 239 -8.78 -4.55 -20.91
CA TYR A 239 -9.23 -3.23 -21.35
C TYR A 239 -10.18 -2.66 -20.31
N ILE A 240 -9.85 -1.48 -19.78
CA ILE A 240 -10.72 -0.72 -18.88
C ILE A 240 -11.47 0.32 -19.70
N GLN A 241 -12.78 0.42 -19.48
CA GLN A 241 -13.68 1.37 -20.15
C GLN A 241 -14.37 2.26 -19.12
N LEU A 242 -14.41 3.55 -19.42
CA LEU A 242 -15.22 4.54 -18.71
C LEU A 242 -15.89 5.45 -19.74
N GLY A 243 -17.22 5.44 -19.80
CA GLY A 243 -17.97 6.18 -20.80
C GLY A 243 -17.58 5.76 -22.22
N GLY A 244 -17.09 6.71 -23.03
CA GLY A 244 -16.61 6.47 -24.40
C GLY A 244 -15.10 6.24 -24.53
N GLN A 245 -14.35 6.23 -23.43
CA GLN A 245 -12.89 6.04 -23.41
C GLN A 245 -12.51 4.61 -23.02
N CYS A 246 -11.39 4.13 -23.52
CA CYS A 246 -10.93 2.75 -23.34
C CYS A 246 -9.39 2.72 -23.27
N HIS A 247 -8.82 2.20 -22.18
CA HIS A 247 -7.38 2.05 -22.00
C HIS A 247 -7.00 0.56 -21.94
N GLN A 248 -5.89 0.17 -22.58
CA GLN A 248 -5.33 -1.17 -22.46
C GLN A 248 -4.44 -1.25 -21.22
N VAL A 249 -4.58 -2.32 -20.45
CA VAL A 249 -3.78 -2.61 -19.25
C VAL A 249 -3.32 -4.05 -19.30
N LYS A 250 -2.01 -4.30 -19.22
CA LYS A 250 -1.50 -5.66 -19.00
C LYS A 250 -1.56 -5.99 -17.50
N HIS A 251 -2.03 -7.19 -17.17
CA HIS A 251 -1.99 -7.73 -15.81
C HIS A 251 -1.08 -8.96 -15.78
N ILE A 252 -0.02 -8.92 -14.98
CA ILE A 252 0.88 -10.06 -14.79
C ILE A 252 0.75 -10.56 -13.36
N PHE A 253 0.25 -11.78 -13.22
CA PHE A 253 0.14 -12.50 -11.96
C PHE A 253 1.31 -13.46 -11.77
N PHE A 254 2.13 -13.21 -10.76
CA PHE A 254 3.24 -14.07 -10.33
C PHE A 254 2.84 -14.87 -9.08
N PRO A 255 2.34 -16.12 -9.21
CA PRO A 255 1.91 -16.95 -8.09
C PRO A 255 3.06 -17.47 -7.21
N SER A 256 4.29 -17.48 -7.74
CA SER A 256 5.42 -18.24 -7.20
C SER A 256 6.24 -17.52 -6.14
N TRP A 257 5.60 -16.66 -5.33
CA TRP A 257 6.24 -15.99 -4.18
C TRP A 257 5.41 -16.19 -2.90
N PRO A 258 5.78 -17.13 -2.01
CA PRO A 258 5.12 -17.30 -0.71
C PRO A 258 5.31 -16.07 0.21
N ASP A 259 4.29 -15.72 1.00
CA ASP A 259 4.36 -14.53 1.87
C ASP A 259 5.31 -14.74 3.05
N GLN A 260 6.05 -13.68 3.40
CA GLN A 260 7.14 -13.70 4.41
C GLN A 260 8.33 -14.62 4.09
N GLU A 261 8.34 -15.24 2.91
CA GLU A 261 9.40 -16.11 2.40
C GLU A 261 10.00 -15.52 1.10
N THR A 262 10.97 -16.24 0.53
CA THR A 262 11.67 -15.89 -0.71
C THR A 262 11.55 -17.05 -1.71
N PRO A 263 11.44 -16.80 -3.02
CA PRO A 263 11.47 -17.85 -4.03
C PRO A 263 12.75 -18.70 -3.92
N GLU A 264 12.63 -20.01 -4.16
CA GLU A 264 13.76 -20.95 -4.15
C GLU A 264 14.82 -20.61 -5.21
N SER A 265 14.44 -19.86 -6.25
CA SER A 265 15.35 -19.36 -7.27
C SER A 265 14.99 -17.93 -7.66
N ALA A 266 16.01 -17.12 -7.96
CA ALA A 266 15.83 -15.78 -8.53
C ALA A 266 15.48 -15.80 -10.03
N LYS A 267 15.69 -16.92 -10.75
CA LYS A 267 15.45 -17.00 -12.21
C LYS A 267 14.03 -16.60 -12.63
N PRO A 268 12.94 -17.09 -11.99
CA PRO A 268 11.57 -16.69 -12.34
C PRO A 268 11.30 -15.19 -12.14
N LEU A 269 11.96 -14.55 -11.17
CA LEU A 269 11.85 -13.12 -10.94
C LEU A 269 12.57 -12.31 -12.03
N LEU A 270 13.74 -12.78 -12.49
CA LEU A 270 14.45 -12.16 -13.62
C LEU A 270 13.68 -12.36 -14.94
N HIS A 271 13.06 -13.52 -15.16
CA HIS A 271 12.17 -13.74 -16.31
C HIS A 271 10.94 -12.82 -16.29
N LEU A 272 10.33 -12.62 -15.11
CA LEU A 272 9.26 -11.64 -14.91
C LEU A 272 9.73 -10.22 -15.28
N MET A 273 10.93 -9.80 -14.85
CA MET A 273 11.49 -8.50 -15.20
C MET A 273 11.71 -8.33 -16.71
N SER A 274 12.26 -9.34 -17.38
CA SER A 274 12.39 -9.31 -18.85
C SER A 274 11.03 -9.14 -19.54
N LYS A 275 9.98 -9.80 -19.05
CA LYS A 275 8.61 -9.64 -19.58
C LYS A 275 8.01 -8.26 -19.28
N VAL A 276 8.37 -7.67 -18.14
CA VAL A 276 8.00 -6.29 -17.79
C VAL A 276 8.64 -5.30 -18.76
N GLU A 277 9.95 -5.41 -19.05
CA GLU A 277 10.61 -4.53 -20.03
C GLU A 277 10.01 -4.67 -21.44
N GLU A 278 9.75 -5.89 -21.90
CA GLU A 278 9.07 -6.14 -23.19
C GLU A 278 7.69 -5.48 -23.23
N THR A 279 6.92 -5.59 -22.14
CA THR A 279 5.57 -5.01 -22.05
C THR A 279 5.59 -3.48 -22.03
N LEU A 280 6.58 -2.87 -21.35
CA LEU A 280 6.73 -1.41 -21.28
C LEU A 280 7.21 -0.82 -22.61
N GLN A 281 8.11 -1.52 -23.33
CA GLN A 281 8.54 -1.10 -24.67
C GLN A 281 7.41 -1.13 -25.70
N ALA A 282 6.42 -2.01 -25.51
CA ALA A 282 5.22 -2.09 -26.34
C ALA A 282 4.09 -1.15 -25.89
N ALA A 283 4.17 -0.58 -24.70
CA ALA A 283 3.14 0.30 -24.15
C ALA A 283 3.29 1.74 -24.65
N ALA A 284 2.18 2.38 -25.00
CA ALA A 284 2.15 3.79 -25.42
C ALA A 284 1.88 4.77 -24.27
N SER A 285 1.48 4.29 -23.08
CA SER A 285 1.20 5.12 -21.90
C SER A 285 2.46 5.33 -21.05
N PRO A 286 2.75 6.57 -20.58
CA PRO A 286 3.81 6.86 -19.62
C PRO A 286 3.39 6.64 -18.15
N GLY A 287 2.20 6.09 -17.88
CA GLY A 287 1.66 5.90 -16.53
C GLY A 287 2.48 4.93 -15.65
N PRO A 288 2.39 5.05 -14.31
CA PRO A 288 3.10 4.20 -13.36
C PRO A 288 2.75 2.71 -13.48
N ILE A 289 3.75 1.86 -13.22
CA ILE A 289 3.54 0.43 -13.02
C ILE A 289 2.90 0.20 -11.65
N VAL A 290 1.68 -0.35 -11.60
CA VAL A 290 1.02 -0.70 -10.34
C VAL A 290 1.57 -2.03 -9.85
N VAL A 291 2.29 -2.05 -8.72
CA VAL A 291 2.86 -3.26 -8.13
C VAL A 291 2.21 -3.53 -6.77
N HIS A 292 1.64 -4.72 -6.59
CA HIS A 292 1.00 -5.09 -5.33
C HIS A 292 1.31 -6.53 -4.90
N CYS A 293 1.21 -6.75 -3.59
CA CYS A 293 1.17 -8.07 -2.98
C CYS A 293 -0.03 -8.13 -2.03
N SER A 294 0.14 -8.59 -0.78
CA SER A 294 -0.89 -8.47 0.27
C SER A 294 -0.83 -7.09 0.95
N ALA A 295 0.31 -6.74 1.55
CA ALA A 295 0.49 -5.46 2.26
C ALA A 295 1.06 -4.32 1.39
N GLY A 296 1.54 -4.64 0.19
CA GLY A 296 2.14 -3.66 -0.72
C GLY A 296 3.51 -3.14 -0.30
N ILE A 297 4.27 -3.89 0.52
CA ILE A 297 5.60 -3.45 1.02
C ILE A 297 6.71 -4.52 0.94
N GLY A 298 6.47 -5.77 1.34
CA GLY A 298 7.48 -6.84 1.29
C GLY A 298 7.82 -7.26 -0.14
N ARG A 299 7.05 -8.21 -0.68
CA ARG A 299 7.20 -8.72 -2.07
C ARG A 299 7.21 -7.60 -3.13
N THR A 300 6.36 -6.57 -2.96
CA THR A 300 6.36 -5.34 -3.77
C THR A 300 7.69 -4.61 -3.74
N GLY A 301 8.25 -4.37 -2.54
CA GLY A 301 9.54 -3.71 -2.37
C GLY A 301 10.68 -4.52 -2.98
N CYS A 302 10.68 -5.85 -2.82
CA CYS A 302 11.71 -6.71 -3.41
C CYS A 302 11.71 -6.65 -4.94
N PHE A 303 10.53 -6.71 -5.58
CA PHE A 303 10.43 -6.61 -7.04
C PHE A 303 10.90 -5.25 -7.55
N ILE A 304 10.44 -4.15 -6.95
CA ILE A 304 10.82 -2.79 -7.37
C ILE A 304 12.33 -2.59 -7.16
N ALA A 305 12.86 -2.96 -5.99
CA ALA A 305 14.29 -2.83 -5.69
C ALA A 305 15.17 -3.64 -6.64
N ALA A 306 14.77 -4.88 -6.95
CA ALA A 306 15.51 -5.73 -7.87
C ALA A 306 15.46 -5.19 -9.30
N ARG A 307 14.32 -4.64 -9.77
CA ARG A 307 14.25 -3.99 -11.09
C ARG A 307 15.17 -2.77 -11.18
N ILE A 308 15.14 -1.88 -10.17
CA ILE A 308 16.02 -0.70 -10.09
C ILE A 308 17.50 -1.13 -10.00
N GLY A 309 17.80 -2.19 -9.26
CA GLY A 309 19.16 -2.74 -9.16
C GLY A 309 19.65 -3.35 -10.47
N CYS A 310 18.80 -4.04 -11.23
CA CYS A 310 19.12 -4.54 -12.56
C CYS A 310 19.41 -3.39 -13.54
N GLN A 311 18.62 -2.30 -13.50
CA GLN A 311 18.88 -1.08 -14.27
C GLN A 311 20.23 -0.45 -13.89
N GLN A 312 20.56 -0.33 -12.59
CA GLN A 312 21.88 0.13 -12.12
C GLN A 312 23.04 -0.74 -12.63
N LEU A 313 22.94 -2.07 -12.49
CA LEU A 313 23.98 -3.02 -12.91
C LEU A 313 24.23 -3.02 -14.43
N LYS A 314 23.16 -2.82 -15.22
CA LYS A 314 23.21 -2.73 -16.67
C LYS A 314 23.90 -1.45 -17.13
N ASP A 315 23.52 -0.32 -16.55
CA ASP A 315 23.97 1.00 -16.99
C ASP A 315 25.36 1.39 -16.45
N LYS A 316 25.67 1.02 -15.20
CA LYS A 316 26.87 1.48 -14.49
C LYS A 316 27.88 0.37 -14.17
N GLY A 317 27.45 -0.89 -14.14
CA GLY A 317 28.29 -2.01 -13.68
C GLY A 317 28.48 -2.07 -12.15
N GLU A 318 27.69 -1.31 -11.40
CA GLU A 318 27.67 -1.24 -9.94
C GLU A 318 26.21 -1.08 -9.45
N VAL A 319 25.95 -1.38 -8.18
CA VAL A 319 24.61 -1.25 -7.58
C VAL A 319 24.68 -0.81 -6.13
N ASP A 320 23.79 0.08 -5.73
CA ASP A 320 23.63 0.57 -4.36
C ASP A 320 22.34 0.02 -3.74
N ILE A 321 22.40 -1.22 -3.24
CA ILE A 321 21.23 -1.92 -2.69
C ILE A 321 20.70 -1.18 -1.45
N LEU A 322 21.60 -0.71 -0.58
CA LEU A 322 21.25 0.08 0.61
C LEU A 322 20.52 1.38 0.22
N GLY A 323 21.06 2.14 -0.73
CA GLY A 323 20.50 3.39 -1.21
C GLY A 323 19.15 3.21 -1.91
N ILE A 324 18.99 2.14 -2.70
CA ILE A 324 17.69 1.75 -3.30
C ILE A 324 16.66 1.52 -2.20
N VAL A 325 16.94 0.65 -1.22
CA VAL A 325 15.97 0.31 -0.18
C VAL A 325 15.68 1.49 0.74
N CYS A 326 16.69 2.33 1.03
CA CYS A 326 16.48 3.59 1.74
C CYS A 326 15.54 4.54 0.97
N ARG A 327 15.69 4.65 -0.36
CA ARG A 327 14.77 5.45 -1.21
C ARG A 327 13.35 4.90 -1.17
N LEU A 328 13.19 3.60 -1.37
CA LEU A 328 11.87 2.95 -1.33
C LEU A 328 11.16 3.15 0.01
N ARG A 329 11.91 3.18 1.12
CA ARG A 329 11.33 3.47 2.45
C ARG A 329 11.01 4.93 2.70
N ILE A 330 11.63 5.88 2.01
CA ILE A 330 11.17 7.28 1.98
C ILE A 330 9.80 7.33 1.30
N ASP A 331 9.67 6.65 0.15
CA ASP A 331 8.46 6.70 -0.67
C ASP A 331 7.30 5.88 -0.07
N ARG A 332 7.56 4.75 0.60
CA ARG A 332 6.57 3.96 1.34
C ARG A 332 7.20 3.18 2.50
N GLY A 333 6.69 3.40 3.71
CA GLY A 333 7.20 2.80 4.94
C GLY A 333 7.18 1.27 4.93
N GLY A 334 8.30 0.65 5.35
CA GLY A 334 8.44 -0.79 5.48
C GLY A 334 8.70 -1.56 4.19
N MET A 335 8.98 -0.87 3.07
CA MET A 335 9.42 -1.52 1.83
C MET A 335 10.61 -2.45 2.09
N ILE A 336 10.47 -3.71 1.65
CA ILE A 336 11.28 -4.88 2.06
C ILE A 336 11.20 -5.12 3.57
N GLN A 337 10.43 -6.13 3.95
CA GLN A 337 9.99 -6.35 5.34
C GLN A 337 10.93 -7.21 6.17
N THR A 338 11.67 -8.14 5.56
CA THR A 338 12.46 -9.15 6.29
C THR A 338 13.91 -9.22 5.82
N SER A 339 14.77 -9.76 6.69
CA SER A 339 16.19 -10.02 6.41
C SER A 339 16.38 -10.95 5.21
N GLU A 340 15.53 -11.95 5.08
CA GLU A 340 15.57 -12.98 4.02
C GLU A 340 15.19 -12.33 2.69
N GLN A 341 14.17 -11.46 2.68
CA GLN A 341 13.81 -10.65 1.52
C GLN A 341 14.96 -9.73 1.05
N TYR A 342 15.73 -9.16 1.99
CA TYR A 342 16.92 -8.36 1.68
C TYR A 342 18.08 -9.23 1.15
N GLN A 343 18.34 -10.38 1.78
CA GLN A 343 19.31 -11.37 1.31
C GLN A 343 19.00 -11.85 -0.11
N PHE A 344 17.72 -12.13 -0.40
CA PHE A 344 17.27 -12.58 -1.73
C PHE A 344 17.42 -11.50 -2.80
N LEU A 345 17.32 -10.22 -2.45
CA LEU A 345 17.65 -9.10 -3.34
C LEU A 345 19.12 -9.13 -3.74
N TYR A 346 20.04 -9.34 -2.79
CA TYR A 346 21.48 -9.56 -3.09
C TYR A 346 21.70 -10.75 -4.02
N HIS A 347 21.08 -11.90 -3.75
CA HIS A 347 21.22 -13.10 -4.57
C HIS A 347 20.66 -12.91 -5.99
N THR A 348 19.53 -12.20 -6.12
CA THR A 348 18.91 -11.88 -7.42
C THR A 348 19.82 -10.99 -8.26
N LEU A 349 20.38 -9.95 -7.65
CA LEU A 349 21.25 -9.00 -8.34
C LEU A 349 22.63 -9.60 -8.67
N ALA A 350 23.17 -10.46 -7.79
CA ALA A 350 24.38 -11.22 -8.08
C ALA A 350 24.19 -12.19 -9.26
N LEU A 351 23.05 -12.89 -9.33
CA LEU A 351 22.71 -13.76 -10.46
C LEU A 351 22.58 -12.95 -11.76
N TYR A 352 21.89 -11.81 -11.73
CA TYR A 352 21.75 -10.94 -12.89
C TYR A 352 23.10 -10.38 -13.38
N ALA A 353 23.99 -9.97 -12.46
CA ALA A 353 25.34 -9.52 -12.78
C ALA A 353 26.15 -10.59 -13.51
N SER A 354 26.03 -11.86 -13.12
CA SER A 354 26.67 -12.98 -13.83
C SER A 354 26.12 -13.19 -15.24
N GLN A 355 24.79 -13.11 -15.43
CA GLN A 355 24.16 -13.25 -16.74
C GLN A 355 24.57 -12.14 -17.72
N LEU A 356 24.79 -10.91 -17.23
CA LEU A 356 25.31 -9.81 -18.06
C LEU A 356 26.72 -10.09 -18.60
N LEU A 357 27.56 -10.80 -17.86
CA LEU A 357 28.92 -11.17 -18.31
C LEU A 357 28.88 -12.23 -19.41
N GLU A 358 28.00 -13.23 -19.27
CA GLU A 358 27.78 -14.26 -20.30
C GLU A 358 27.29 -13.65 -21.62
N MET A 359 26.42 -12.63 -21.57
CA MET A 359 25.92 -11.93 -22.76
C MET A 359 26.92 -10.93 -23.36
N GLY A 360 27.83 -10.38 -22.57
CA GLY A 360 28.83 -9.38 -23.00
C GLY A 360 30.15 -9.97 -23.50
N GLY A 361 30.29 -11.30 -23.51
CA GLY A 361 31.52 -12.02 -23.86
C GLY A 361 31.61 -12.51 -25.32
N HIS A 362 30.85 -11.93 -26.24
CA HIS A 362 30.79 -12.31 -27.66
C HIS A 362 31.11 -11.12 -28.59
#